data_AF-A0A1G1FEV7-F1
#
_entry.id   AF-A0A1G1FEV7-F1
#
_cell.length_a   1.000
_cell.length_b   1.000
_cell.length_c   1.000
_cell.angle_alpha   90.00
_cell.angle_beta   90.00
_cell.angle_gamma   90.00
#
_symmetry.space_group_name_H-M   'P 1'
#
loop_
_entity.id
_entity.type
_entity.pdbx_description
1 polymer ?
#
loop_
_entity_poly.entity_id
_entity_poly.type
_entity_poly.pdbx_seq_one_letter_code
_entity_poly.pdbx_strand_id
1 'polypeptide(L)'
;MKIGLTQSGFKYKINKVMKKYLLLMSILPVFLSMLSCASQLSNTNTKTSEDGNMVVIPAGWFIMGSDMGEFNEKPAHEVYLDTFEIDRYEVSAKDFAQFLSEKGNSSGNYFSYDDSATIIDISNYKTEGIGKETGKEGYLPRKGLDNYPANNVSWYGAYDYCISKGKRLPTEAEWEKAARGMNSGIFPWGNSFPDSSKARYNQKLQEHDPQALVPVDSLSDGSSPYGVLNMSGNVLEWVTDWYRQNYCDFCDPEGAEFTDIANEIANKGKSPERISDSHPYIPPKNNPGGPTAGSFKVLRGGSWEEESEMKIRASFRYWLVPMDRRNNTGFRCAK
;
A
#
# COMPACT_ATOMS: atom_id res chain seq x y z
N MET A 1 8.48 -97.28 25.39
CA MET A 1 7.60 -97.37 24.21
C MET A 1 6.96 -95.99 24.01
N LYS A 2 7.20 -95.39 22.83
CA LYS A 2 6.53 -94.26 22.13
C LYS A 2 5.91 -93.09 22.93
N ILE A 3 6.48 -91.87 22.87
CA ILE A 3 6.25 -90.75 21.91
C ILE A 3 5.02 -89.89 22.26
N GLY A 4 5.20 -88.55 22.32
CA GLY A 4 4.23 -87.62 21.73
C GLY A 4 3.93 -86.32 22.49
N LEU A 5 4.75 -85.29 22.29
CA LEU A 5 4.35 -83.88 22.45
C LEU A 5 3.41 -83.48 21.30
N THR A 6 2.30 -82.79 21.58
CA THR A 6 1.73 -81.82 20.61
C THR A 6 1.03 -80.65 21.31
N GLN A 7 1.44 -79.46 20.87
CA GLN A 7 0.77 -78.18 21.03
C GLN A 7 -0.48 -78.10 20.15
N SER A 8 -1.50 -77.35 20.58
CA SER A 8 -2.33 -76.52 19.69
C SER A 8 -2.78 -75.29 20.49
N GLY A 9 -2.72 -74.04 20.03
CA GLY A 9 -2.47 -73.54 18.69
C GLY A 9 -3.58 -72.59 18.19
N PHE A 10 -4.28 -71.84 19.05
CA PHE A 10 -5.24 -70.84 18.59
C PHE A 10 -4.54 -69.53 18.20
N LYS A 11 -4.06 -69.47 16.94
CA LYS A 11 -3.62 -68.23 16.28
C LYS A 11 -4.84 -67.42 15.83
N TYR A 12 -5.11 -66.30 16.48
CA TYR A 12 -6.09 -65.32 16.01
C TYR A 12 -5.53 -64.60 14.76
N LYS A 13 -6.12 -64.83 13.59
CA LYS A 13 -5.88 -64.08 12.36
C LYS A 13 -6.52 -62.69 12.51
N ILE A 14 -5.73 -61.68 12.89
CA ILE A 14 -6.16 -60.28 12.81
C ILE A 14 -6.17 -59.87 11.33
N ASN A 15 -7.35 -59.70 10.77
CA ASN A 15 -7.56 -59.24 9.40
C ASN A 15 -6.91 -57.86 9.18
N LYS A 16 -6.27 -57.69 8.02
CA LYS A 16 -5.58 -56.47 7.55
C LYS A 16 -6.46 -55.21 7.56
N VAL A 17 -7.78 -55.37 7.65
CA VAL A 17 -8.77 -54.30 7.78
C VAL A 17 -8.77 -53.69 9.20
N MET A 18 -8.63 -54.49 10.26
CA MET A 18 -8.63 -53.98 11.65
C MET A 18 -7.39 -53.14 11.99
N LYS A 19 -6.23 -53.43 11.39
CA LYS A 19 -5.03 -52.60 11.53
C LYS A 19 -5.18 -51.20 10.92
N LYS A 20 -6.09 -51.03 9.94
CA LYS A 20 -6.38 -49.71 9.35
C LYS A 20 -7.30 -48.88 10.26
N TYR A 21 -8.23 -49.52 10.96
CA TYR A 21 -9.13 -48.85 11.93
C TYR A 21 -8.46 -48.50 13.27
N LEU A 22 -7.51 -49.31 13.74
CA LEU A 22 -6.74 -49.01 14.97
C LEU A 22 -5.73 -47.86 14.79
N LEU A 23 -5.24 -47.60 13.56
CA LEU A 23 -4.42 -46.41 13.28
C LEU A 23 -5.27 -45.13 13.15
N LEU A 24 -6.54 -45.24 12.75
CA LEU A 24 -7.45 -44.09 12.61
C LEU A 24 -7.99 -43.57 13.97
N MET A 25 -8.03 -44.42 14.99
CA MET A 25 -8.50 -44.04 16.34
C MET A 25 -7.42 -43.47 17.26
N SER A 26 -6.16 -43.39 16.80
CA SER A 26 -5.05 -42.73 17.53
C SER A 26 -4.69 -41.33 17.01
N ILE A 27 -5.33 -40.88 15.93
CA ILE A 27 -5.14 -39.54 15.34
C ILE A 27 -6.24 -38.56 15.78
N LEU A 28 -7.34 -39.07 16.34
CA LEU A 28 -8.48 -38.26 16.78
C LEU A 28 -8.25 -37.38 18.05
N PRO A 29 -7.30 -37.65 18.97
CA PRO A 29 -7.02 -36.72 20.07
C PRO A 29 -5.99 -35.63 19.75
N VAL A 30 -5.25 -35.73 18.63
CA VAL A 30 -4.24 -34.72 18.25
C VAL A 30 -4.86 -33.55 17.46
N PHE A 31 -6.05 -33.73 16.89
CA PHE A 31 -6.78 -32.66 16.21
C PHE A 31 -7.60 -31.76 17.15
N LEU A 32 -7.83 -32.15 18.41
CA LEU A 32 -8.55 -31.31 19.38
C LEU A 32 -7.65 -30.38 20.19
N SER A 33 -6.33 -30.57 20.20
CA SER A 33 -5.37 -29.64 20.84
C SER A 33 -4.80 -28.59 19.88
N MET A 34 -5.04 -28.72 18.56
CA MET A 34 -4.73 -27.68 17.57
C MET A 34 -5.89 -26.67 17.40
N LEU A 35 -7.06 -26.93 17.99
CA LEU A 35 -8.22 -26.03 17.93
C LEU A 35 -8.31 -25.04 19.10
N SER A 36 -7.42 -25.09 20.11
CA SER A 36 -7.40 -24.10 21.19
C SER A 36 -6.36 -22.97 21.02
N CYS A 37 -5.64 -22.94 19.91
CA CYS A 37 -4.75 -21.82 19.56
C CYS A 37 -5.26 -21.00 18.37
N ALA A 38 -6.52 -21.20 17.96
CA ALA A 38 -7.16 -20.49 16.85
C ALA A 38 -8.22 -19.47 17.31
N SER A 39 -8.31 -19.17 18.62
CA SER A 39 -9.27 -18.20 19.18
C SER A 39 -8.62 -17.02 19.91
N GLN A 40 -7.34 -16.73 19.63
CA GLN A 40 -6.65 -15.52 20.11
C GLN A 40 -6.06 -14.66 18.98
N LEU A 41 -6.76 -14.56 17.85
CA LEU A 41 -6.56 -13.46 16.90
C LEU A 41 -7.80 -12.58 16.90
N SER A 42 -8.08 -11.99 18.06
CA SER A 42 -9.00 -10.88 18.19
C SER A 42 -8.32 -9.86 19.09
N ASN A 43 -8.22 -8.64 18.58
CA ASN A 43 -7.50 -7.47 19.12
C ASN A 43 -5.97 -7.52 18.98
N THR A 44 -5.48 -7.32 17.75
CA THR A 44 -4.35 -6.39 17.61
C THR A 44 -4.85 -5.06 18.15
N ASN A 45 -4.36 -4.64 19.32
CA ASN A 45 -4.56 -3.27 19.82
C ASN A 45 -3.90 -2.34 18.82
N THR A 46 -4.63 -1.92 17.81
CA THR A 46 -4.20 -0.91 16.85
C THR A 46 -3.95 0.36 17.65
N LYS A 47 -2.67 0.67 17.90
CA LYS A 47 -2.31 1.94 18.52
C LYS A 47 -2.53 3.01 17.48
N THR A 48 -3.57 3.80 17.66
CA THR A 48 -3.77 5.04 16.92
C THR A 48 -3.03 6.18 17.62
N SER A 49 -2.66 7.22 16.87
CA SER A 49 -2.19 8.49 17.44
C SER A 49 -3.25 9.08 18.40
N GLU A 50 -2.83 10.02 19.25
CA GLU A 50 -3.71 10.66 20.25
C GLU A 50 -4.95 11.34 19.64
N ASP A 51 -4.89 11.75 18.37
CA ASP A 51 -6.01 12.33 17.62
C ASP A 51 -6.81 11.31 16.79
N GLY A 52 -6.41 10.03 16.79
CA GLY A 52 -7.09 8.95 16.07
C GLY A 52 -6.88 8.93 14.55
N ASN A 53 -6.11 9.87 14.00
CA ASN A 53 -5.97 10.07 12.55
C ASN A 53 -4.85 9.24 11.92
N MET A 54 -3.85 8.83 12.70
CA MET A 54 -2.75 7.98 12.24
C MET A 54 -2.74 6.63 12.96
N VAL A 55 -2.20 5.63 12.28
CA VAL A 55 -2.03 4.26 12.75
C VAL A 55 -0.54 3.99 12.93
N VAL A 56 -0.16 3.46 14.10
CA VAL A 56 1.21 3.01 14.36
C VAL A 56 1.44 1.65 13.69
N ILE A 57 2.40 1.60 12.77
CA ILE A 57 2.86 0.35 12.14
C ILE A 57 4.12 -0.12 12.87
N PRO A 58 4.11 -1.30 13.52
CA PRO A 58 5.24 -1.73 14.33
C PRO A 58 6.46 -2.07 13.47
N ALA A 59 7.65 -1.83 14.03
CA ALA A 59 8.90 -2.29 13.45
C ALA A 59 8.87 -3.80 13.18
N GLY A 60 9.55 -4.24 12.12
CA GLY A 60 9.65 -5.67 11.81
C GLY A 60 9.76 -5.97 10.32
N TRP A 61 10.05 -7.24 10.06
CA TRP A 61 10.14 -7.82 8.72
C TRP A 61 8.77 -8.03 8.09
N PHE A 62 8.68 -7.84 6.78
CA PHE A 62 7.55 -8.26 5.94
C PHE A 62 8.05 -8.66 4.54
N ILE A 63 7.21 -9.36 3.78
CA ILE A 63 7.50 -9.68 2.38
C ILE A 63 6.90 -8.60 1.48
N MET A 64 7.76 -7.83 0.83
CA MET A 64 7.41 -6.82 -0.17
C MET A 64 7.38 -7.45 -1.57
N GLY A 65 6.43 -7.03 -2.41
CA GLY A 65 6.26 -7.56 -3.76
C GLY A 65 5.52 -8.90 -3.83
N SER A 66 5.50 -9.51 -5.01
CA SER A 66 4.78 -10.75 -5.29
C SER A 66 5.35 -11.50 -6.48
N ASP A 67 5.75 -12.75 -6.31
CA ASP A 67 6.23 -13.62 -7.41
C ASP A 67 5.14 -13.97 -8.43
N MET A 68 3.88 -13.80 -8.03
CA MET A 68 2.69 -14.05 -8.85
C MET A 68 2.11 -12.75 -9.43
N GLY A 69 2.69 -11.59 -9.11
CA GLY A 69 2.26 -10.28 -9.61
C GLY A 69 2.79 -9.97 -11.01
N GLU A 70 2.63 -8.71 -11.42
CA GLU A 70 3.24 -8.17 -12.63
C GLU A 70 4.76 -8.12 -12.52
N PHE A 71 5.44 -7.90 -13.65
CA PHE A 71 6.91 -7.89 -13.69
C PHE A 71 7.52 -6.90 -12.69
N ASN A 72 6.93 -5.72 -12.53
CA ASN A 72 7.42 -4.69 -11.62
C ASN A 72 7.11 -4.96 -10.14
N GLU A 73 6.24 -5.93 -9.84
CA GLU A 73 5.92 -6.38 -8.49
C GLU A 73 6.90 -7.47 -8.01
N LYS A 74 7.73 -8.01 -8.90
CA LYS A 74 8.64 -9.11 -8.63
C LYS A 74 10.05 -8.65 -8.26
N PRO A 75 10.81 -9.51 -7.55
CA PRO A 75 10.34 -10.70 -6.84
C PRO A 75 9.72 -10.33 -5.48
N ALA A 76 9.05 -11.29 -4.86
CA ALA A 76 8.78 -11.21 -3.44
C ALA A 76 10.11 -11.25 -2.65
N HIS A 77 10.32 -10.32 -1.72
CA HIS A 77 11.57 -10.21 -0.96
C HIS A 77 11.35 -9.65 0.45
N GLU A 78 12.27 -10.00 1.38
CA GLU A 78 12.21 -9.54 2.76
C GLU A 78 12.69 -8.09 2.90
N VAL A 79 11.88 -7.27 3.55
CA VAL A 79 12.20 -5.90 3.95
C VAL A 79 11.92 -5.71 5.44
N TYR A 80 12.85 -5.07 6.14
CA TYR A 80 12.65 -4.60 7.49
C TYR A 80 12.27 -3.12 7.48
N LEU A 81 11.27 -2.75 8.26
CA LEU A 81 10.94 -1.34 8.51
C LEU A 81 10.98 -1.08 10.01
N ASP A 82 11.47 0.08 10.41
CA ASP A 82 11.29 0.62 11.75
C ASP A 82 9.80 0.93 12.01
N THR A 83 9.48 1.30 13.25
CA THR A 83 8.13 1.76 13.58
C THR A 83 7.90 3.13 12.94
N PHE A 84 6.77 3.29 12.28
CA PHE A 84 6.33 4.56 11.69
C PHE A 84 4.82 4.73 11.92
N GLU A 85 4.33 5.94 11.72
CA GLU A 85 2.90 6.22 11.70
C GLU A 85 2.45 6.49 10.27
N ILE A 86 1.25 6.05 9.90
CA ILE A 86 0.63 6.37 8.60
C ILE A 86 -0.81 6.83 8.80
N ASP A 87 -1.25 7.80 8.01
CA ASP A 87 -2.63 8.27 8.03
C ASP A 87 -3.58 7.09 7.80
N ARG A 88 -4.60 7.00 8.65
CA ARG A 88 -5.62 5.96 8.58
C ARG A 88 -6.43 6.06 7.29
N TYR A 89 -6.61 7.28 6.81
CA TYR A 89 -7.42 7.65 5.65
C TYR A 89 -6.58 8.39 4.62
N GLU A 90 -7.03 8.41 3.37
CA GLU A 90 -6.52 9.34 2.36
C GLU A 90 -6.76 10.79 2.81
N VAL A 91 -5.93 11.73 2.34
CA VAL A 91 -6.16 13.16 2.62
C VAL A 91 -7.49 13.60 2.00
N SER A 92 -8.36 14.18 2.83
CA SER A 92 -9.69 14.59 2.40
C SER A 92 -9.65 15.83 1.49
N ALA A 93 -10.67 15.99 0.66
CA ALA A 93 -10.88 17.17 -0.18
C ALA A 93 -10.95 18.44 0.67
N LYS A 94 -11.57 18.36 1.86
CA LYS A 94 -11.64 19.47 2.81
C LYS A 94 -10.26 19.91 3.27
N ASP A 95 -9.41 18.98 3.69
CA ASP A 95 -8.11 19.32 4.25
C ASP A 95 -7.16 19.85 3.18
N PHE A 96 -7.20 19.27 1.97
CA PHE A 96 -6.37 19.73 0.86
C PHE A 96 -6.86 21.08 0.30
N ALA A 97 -8.19 21.33 0.24
CA ALA A 97 -8.72 22.64 -0.13
C ALA A 97 -8.29 23.76 0.83
N GLN A 98 -8.24 23.45 2.14
CA GLN A 98 -7.70 24.38 3.12
C GLN A 98 -6.23 24.70 2.84
N PHE A 99 -5.41 23.67 2.59
CA PHE A 99 -4.00 23.87 2.22
C PHE A 99 -3.84 24.73 0.97
N LEU A 100 -4.61 24.47 -0.09
CA LEU A 100 -4.57 25.27 -1.32
C LEU A 100 -4.97 26.72 -1.08
N SER A 101 -5.93 26.97 -0.18
CA SER A 101 -6.37 28.34 0.16
C SER A 101 -5.33 29.10 0.96
N GLU A 102 -4.54 28.42 1.79
CA GLU A 102 -3.45 29.02 2.57
C GLU A 102 -2.18 29.24 1.73
N LYS A 103 -1.85 28.27 0.86
CA LYS A 103 -0.58 28.25 0.12
C LYS A 103 -0.66 28.85 -1.28
N GLY A 104 -1.82 28.75 -1.92
CA GLY A 104 -2.02 28.98 -3.35
C GLY A 104 -1.59 27.80 -4.22
N ASN A 105 -2.18 27.66 -5.40
CA ASN A 105 -1.91 26.54 -6.32
C ASN A 105 -0.73 26.80 -7.29
N SER A 106 -0.56 28.05 -7.74
CA SER A 106 0.26 28.40 -8.91
C SER A 106 1.77 28.20 -8.73
N SER A 107 2.28 28.30 -7.51
CA SER A 107 3.73 28.23 -7.25
C SER A 107 4.30 26.82 -7.33
N GLY A 108 3.49 25.78 -7.16
CA GLY A 108 3.95 24.39 -7.18
C GLY A 108 3.14 23.45 -8.08
N ASN A 109 2.20 23.99 -8.87
CA ASN A 109 1.36 23.21 -9.77
C ASN A 109 0.69 22.02 -9.05
N TYR A 110 0.15 22.32 -7.86
CA TYR A 110 -0.29 21.33 -6.88
C TYR A 110 -1.56 20.59 -7.31
N PHE A 111 -2.47 21.28 -8.00
CA PHE A 111 -3.84 20.84 -8.21
C PHE A 111 -4.42 21.25 -9.57
N SER A 112 -5.27 20.38 -10.15
CA SER A 112 -6.02 20.61 -11.38
C SER A 112 -7.52 20.66 -11.07
N TYR A 113 -8.20 21.74 -11.45
CA TYR A 113 -9.59 22.02 -11.06
C TYR A 113 -10.62 21.72 -12.16
N ASP A 114 -10.41 20.65 -12.93
CA ASP A 114 -11.41 20.22 -13.92
C ASP A 114 -12.70 19.66 -13.27
N ASP A 115 -13.68 19.30 -14.10
CA ASP A 115 -15.01 18.86 -13.67
C ASP A 115 -15.01 17.53 -12.90
N SER A 116 -13.90 16.80 -12.92
CA SER A 116 -13.73 15.56 -12.17
C SER A 116 -13.07 15.72 -10.81
N ALA A 117 -12.60 16.92 -10.48
CA ALA A 117 -11.89 17.18 -9.23
C ALA A 117 -12.84 17.27 -8.04
N THR A 118 -12.47 16.76 -6.86
CA THR A 118 -13.28 16.86 -5.63
C THR A 118 -13.28 18.26 -5.01
N ILE A 119 -12.37 19.14 -5.47
CA ILE A 119 -12.18 20.52 -5.02
C ILE A 119 -12.42 21.46 -6.20
N ILE A 120 -13.05 22.60 -5.93
CA ILE A 120 -13.25 23.69 -6.88
C ILE A 120 -12.45 24.92 -6.46
N ASP A 121 -11.94 25.63 -7.46
CA ASP A 121 -11.43 26.99 -7.32
C ASP A 121 -12.62 27.95 -7.41
N ILE A 122 -12.96 28.65 -6.33
CA ILE A 122 -14.07 29.62 -6.27
C ILE A 122 -13.63 31.05 -6.59
N SER A 123 -12.34 31.26 -6.83
CA SER A 123 -11.81 32.53 -7.36
C SER A 123 -11.88 32.61 -8.90
N ASN A 124 -12.22 31.50 -9.56
CA ASN A 124 -12.36 31.41 -11.00
C ASN A 124 -13.69 32.03 -11.49
N TYR A 125 -13.68 32.72 -12.64
CA TYR A 125 -14.86 33.38 -13.23
C TYR A 125 -16.05 32.44 -13.46
N LYS A 126 -15.82 31.13 -13.66
CA LYS A 126 -16.90 30.14 -13.82
C LYS A 126 -17.67 29.84 -12.52
N THR A 127 -17.06 30.11 -11.37
CA THR A 127 -17.54 29.73 -10.03
C THR A 127 -17.65 30.92 -9.08
N GLU A 128 -17.38 32.15 -9.55
CA GLU A 128 -17.35 33.40 -8.78
C GLU A 128 -18.65 33.64 -7.97
N GLY A 129 -19.79 33.16 -8.46
CA GLY A 129 -21.07 33.22 -7.74
C GLY A 129 -21.08 32.43 -6.42
N ILE A 130 -20.39 31.29 -6.36
CA ILE A 130 -20.33 30.40 -5.19
C ILE A 130 -19.50 31.03 -4.06
N GLY A 131 -18.39 31.69 -4.42
CA GLY A 131 -17.58 32.41 -3.43
C GLY A 131 -18.37 33.51 -2.73
N LYS A 132 -19.18 34.26 -3.49
CA LYS A 132 -20.06 35.32 -2.96
C LYS A 132 -21.18 34.77 -2.06
N GLU A 133 -21.79 33.65 -2.41
CA GLU A 133 -22.84 33.01 -1.60
C GLU A 133 -22.30 32.44 -0.28
N THR A 134 -21.07 31.92 -0.29
CA THR A 134 -20.45 31.29 0.87
C THR A 134 -19.62 32.25 1.74
N GLY A 135 -19.30 33.44 1.23
CA GLY A 135 -18.41 34.40 1.88
C GLY A 135 -16.96 33.91 1.98
N LYS A 136 -16.55 32.99 1.09
CA LYS A 136 -15.21 32.39 1.07
C LYS A 136 -14.47 32.77 -0.20
N GLU A 137 -13.13 32.73 -0.14
CA GLU A 137 -12.22 32.93 -1.27
C GLU A 137 -11.26 31.73 -1.36
N GLY A 138 -10.70 31.47 -2.54
CA GLY A 138 -9.72 30.39 -2.76
C GLY A 138 -10.34 29.07 -3.21
N TYR A 139 -10.16 28.00 -2.43
CA TYR A 139 -10.51 26.63 -2.81
C TYR A 139 -11.50 26.01 -1.80
N LEU A 140 -12.47 25.26 -2.31
CA LEU A 140 -13.44 24.53 -1.47
C LEU A 140 -13.72 23.13 -2.03
N PRO A 141 -14.05 22.15 -1.17
CA PRO A 141 -14.64 20.91 -1.64
C PRO A 141 -15.91 21.20 -2.45
N ARG A 142 -16.17 20.40 -3.49
CA ARG A 142 -17.50 20.38 -4.11
C ARG A 142 -18.53 19.97 -3.06
N LYS A 143 -19.75 20.49 -3.20
CA LYS A 143 -20.84 20.26 -2.25
C LYS A 143 -21.02 18.75 -1.98
N GLY A 144 -20.86 18.34 -0.73
CA GLY A 144 -21.02 16.95 -0.29
C GLY A 144 -19.78 16.08 -0.47
N LEU A 145 -18.66 16.62 -0.93
CA LEU A 145 -17.40 15.91 -1.14
C LEU A 145 -16.34 16.21 -0.07
N ASP A 146 -16.69 16.90 1.01
CA ASP A 146 -15.77 17.30 2.07
C ASP A 146 -14.92 16.13 2.60
N ASN A 147 -15.53 14.95 2.77
CA ASN A 147 -14.91 13.74 3.32
C ASN A 147 -14.47 12.73 2.26
N TYR A 148 -14.40 13.14 0.99
CA TYR A 148 -13.89 12.30 -0.10
C TYR A 148 -12.40 12.55 -0.30
N PRO A 149 -11.63 11.65 -0.94
CA PRO A 149 -10.21 11.90 -1.14
C PRO A 149 -9.98 13.13 -2.01
N ALA A 150 -8.92 13.87 -1.73
CA ALA A 150 -8.39 14.85 -2.65
C ALA A 150 -7.82 14.12 -3.87
N ASN A 151 -8.44 14.30 -5.04
CA ASN A 151 -7.93 13.82 -6.32
C ASN A 151 -7.31 14.96 -7.13
N ASN A 152 -6.80 14.72 -8.34
CA ASN A 152 -6.15 15.75 -9.17
C ASN A 152 -4.93 16.41 -8.50
N VAL A 153 -4.27 15.68 -7.58
CA VAL A 153 -3.12 16.19 -6.82
C VAL A 153 -1.82 15.73 -7.46
N SER A 154 -0.87 16.65 -7.64
CA SER A 154 0.47 16.31 -8.12
C SER A 154 1.32 15.74 -6.99
N TRP A 155 2.41 15.05 -7.30
CA TRP A 155 3.33 14.56 -6.28
C TRP A 155 3.88 15.71 -5.42
N TYR A 156 4.17 16.87 -6.04
CA TYR A 156 4.64 18.06 -5.31
C TYR A 156 3.58 18.64 -4.38
N GLY A 157 2.31 18.64 -4.79
CA GLY A 157 1.19 19.05 -3.94
C GLY A 157 1.02 18.13 -2.73
N ALA A 158 1.08 16.82 -2.97
CA ALA A 158 1.01 15.80 -1.92
C ALA A 158 2.19 15.93 -0.94
N TYR A 159 3.41 16.09 -1.46
CA TYR A 159 4.62 16.26 -0.68
C TYR A 159 4.57 17.52 0.21
N ASP A 160 4.32 18.69 -0.39
CA ASP A 160 4.29 19.95 0.35
C ASP A 160 3.14 20.01 1.36
N TYR A 161 1.99 19.37 1.06
CA TYR A 161 0.92 19.21 2.03
C TYR A 161 1.42 18.43 3.26
N CYS A 162 2.01 17.25 3.08
CA CYS A 162 2.46 16.45 4.21
C CYS A 162 3.52 17.21 5.04
N ILE A 163 4.46 17.89 4.39
CA ILE A 163 5.45 18.73 5.08
C ILE A 163 4.77 19.86 5.87
N SER A 164 3.75 20.52 5.31
CA SER A 164 3.01 21.59 6.00
C SER A 164 2.30 21.12 7.27
N LYS A 165 2.00 19.81 7.36
CA LYS A 165 1.39 19.17 8.53
C LYS A 165 2.42 18.55 9.47
N GLY A 166 3.72 18.77 9.25
CA GLY A 166 4.80 18.16 10.04
C GLY A 166 4.91 16.64 9.84
N LYS A 167 4.46 16.16 8.68
CA LYS A 167 4.47 14.76 8.23
C LYS A 167 5.36 14.64 6.98
N ARG A 168 5.29 13.50 6.30
CA ARG A 168 5.94 13.21 5.00
C ARG A 168 5.03 12.30 4.17
N LEU A 169 5.38 12.05 2.91
CA LEU A 169 4.80 10.91 2.19
C LEU A 169 5.40 9.59 2.74
N PRO A 170 4.64 8.48 2.76
CA PRO A 170 5.19 7.17 3.06
C PRO A 170 6.19 6.76 1.97
N THR A 171 7.12 5.86 2.30
CA THR A 171 7.83 5.08 1.28
C THR A 171 6.92 4.05 0.66
N GLU A 172 7.29 3.56 -0.52
CA GLU A 172 6.60 2.45 -1.18
C GLU A 172 6.51 1.21 -0.28
N ALA A 173 7.59 0.91 0.44
CA ALA A 173 7.67 -0.20 1.38
C ALA A 173 6.79 0.02 2.61
N GLU A 174 6.80 1.23 3.19
CA GLU A 174 5.93 1.60 4.31
C GLU A 174 4.46 1.47 3.93
N TRP A 175 4.09 2.00 2.76
CA TRP A 175 2.74 1.91 2.24
C TRP A 175 2.31 0.44 2.08
N GLU A 176 3.16 -0.40 1.47
CA GLU A 176 2.82 -1.80 1.25
C GLU A 176 2.72 -2.59 2.56
N LYS A 177 3.64 -2.38 3.51
CA LYS A 177 3.55 -3.00 4.84
C LYS A 177 2.26 -2.58 5.53
N ALA A 178 1.93 -1.29 5.52
CA ALA A 178 0.70 -0.76 6.11
C ALA A 178 -0.57 -1.37 5.48
N ALA A 179 -0.52 -1.71 4.18
CA ALA A 179 -1.62 -2.35 3.47
C ALA A 179 -1.79 -3.83 3.87
N ARG A 180 -0.73 -4.63 3.87
CA ARG A 180 -0.86 -6.11 3.89
C ARG A 180 -0.26 -6.84 5.11
N GLY A 181 0.42 -6.11 5.99
CA GLY A 181 1.06 -6.70 7.17
C GLY A 181 2.23 -7.63 6.84
N MET A 182 2.65 -8.42 7.83
CA MET A 182 3.85 -9.27 7.74
C MET A 182 3.66 -10.51 6.84
N ASN A 183 2.44 -11.03 6.77
CA ASN A 183 2.12 -12.28 6.08
C ASN A 183 1.74 -12.08 4.60
N SER A 184 1.83 -10.85 4.10
CA SER A 184 1.79 -10.55 2.68
C SER A 184 0.54 -11.06 1.96
N GLY A 185 -0.64 -10.73 2.51
CA GLY A 185 -1.93 -10.94 1.85
C GLY A 185 -1.99 -10.28 0.47
N ILE A 186 -2.81 -10.83 -0.44
CA ILE A 186 -3.01 -10.28 -1.79
C ILE A 186 -3.65 -8.88 -1.72
N PHE A 187 -4.67 -8.75 -0.87
CA PHE A 187 -5.38 -7.52 -0.56
C PHE A 187 -5.18 -7.15 0.92
N PRO A 188 -5.53 -5.92 1.34
CA PRO A 188 -5.42 -5.50 2.73
C PRO A 188 -6.16 -6.39 3.72
N TRP A 189 -7.34 -6.89 3.34
CA TRP A 189 -8.15 -7.80 4.15
C TRP A 189 -7.79 -9.29 3.98
N GLY A 190 -6.73 -9.61 3.23
CA GLY A 190 -6.27 -10.99 2.97
C GLY A 190 -6.48 -11.46 1.53
N ASN A 191 -6.82 -12.75 1.36
CA ASN A 191 -6.77 -13.42 0.04
C ASN A 191 -8.14 -13.63 -0.61
N SER A 192 -9.23 -13.24 0.04
CA SER A 192 -10.57 -13.31 -0.57
C SER A 192 -10.73 -12.21 -1.62
N PHE A 193 -11.42 -12.52 -2.71
CA PHE A 193 -11.76 -11.54 -3.75
C PHE A 193 -12.45 -10.29 -3.17
N PRO A 194 -12.21 -9.10 -3.76
CA PRO A 194 -12.87 -7.86 -3.38
C PRO A 194 -14.39 -7.94 -3.64
N ASP A 195 -15.12 -7.18 -2.85
CA ASP A 195 -16.52 -6.84 -3.10
C ASP A 195 -16.74 -5.35 -2.73
N SER A 196 -17.97 -4.85 -2.93
CA SER A 196 -18.30 -3.44 -2.72
C SER A 196 -18.26 -2.98 -1.26
N SER A 197 -18.12 -3.88 -0.28
CA SER A 197 -17.86 -3.52 1.12
C SER A 197 -16.37 -3.33 1.43
N LYS A 198 -15.48 -3.83 0.55
CA LYS A 198 -14.03 -3.88 0.77
C LYS A 198 -13.22 -2.91 -0.08
N ALA A 199 -13.63 -2.65 -1.32
CA ALA A 199 -12.89 -1.76 -2.20
C ALA A 199 -13.79 -1.05 -3.22
N ARG A 200 -13.38 0.16 -3.61
CA ARG A 200 -14.01 0.93 -4.70
C ARG A 200 -13.14 0.85 -5.95
N TYR A 201 -13.54 0.04 -6.92
CA TYR A 201 -12.84 -0.19 -8.19
C TYR A 201 -13.84 -0.54 -9.30
N ASN A 202 -13.40 -0.59 -10.56
CA ASN A 202 -14.25 -0.86 -11.72
C ASN A 202 -15.49 0.06 -11.79
N GLN A 203 -15.28 1.35 -11.57
CA GLN A 203 -16.30 2.39 -11.64
C GLN A 203 -16.13 3.22 -12.91
N LYS A 204 -17.19 3.90 -13.32
CA LYS A 204 -17.16 4.88 -14.41
C LYS A 204 -17.42 6.25 -13.85
N LEU A 205 -16.53 7.19 -14.13
CA LEU A 205 -16.77 8.58 -13.81
C LEU A 205 -17.85 9.11 -14.76
N GLN A 206 -18.99 9.48 -14.20
CA GLN A 206 -19.95 10.32 -14.90
C GLN A 206 -19.65 11.78 -14.54
N GLU A 207 -19.83 12.68 -15.50
CA GLU A 207 -19.63 14.11 -15.29
C GLU A 207 -20.52 14.59 -14.13
N HIS A 208 -19.91 15.24 -13.15
CA HIS A 208 -20.57 15.68 -11.91
C HIS A 208 -21.15 14.57 -11.02
N ASP A 209 -20.76 13.30 -11.20
CA ASP A 209 -21.21 12.20 -10.35
C ASP A 209 -20.16 11.84 -9.28
N PRO A 210 -20.43 12.13 -8.00
CA PRO A 210 -19.53 11.78 -6.91
C PRO A 210 -19.42 10.27 -6.66
N GLN A 211 -20.23 9.43 -7.34
CA GLN A 211 -20.27 7.99 -7.11
C GLN A 211 -19.02 7.24 -7.58
N ALA A 212 -18.13 7.80 -8.38
CA ALA A 212 -16.89 7.07 -8.72
C ALA A 212 -16.04 6.77 -7.48
N LEU A 213 -16.00 7.73 -6.56
CA LEU A 213 -15.26 7.67 -5.29
C LEU A 213 -16.18 7.35 -4.12
N VAL A 214 -15.58 7.07 -2.95
CA VAL A 214 -16.29 6.94 -1.68
C VAL A 214 -15.62 7.78 -0.59
N PRO A 215 -16.32 8.11 0.51
CA PRO A 215 -15.70 8.80 1.64
C PRO A 215 -14.47 8.05 2.18
N VAL A 216 -13.46 8.80 2.63
CA VAL A 216 -12.16 8.25 3.03
C VAL A 216 -12.23 7.31 4.25
N ASP A 217 -13.32 7.40 5.02
CA ASP A 217 -13.61 6.60 6.22
C ASP A 217 -14.62 5.46 5.97
N SER A 218 -14.97 5.21 4.71
CA SER A 218 -15.85 4.12 4.31
C SER A 218 -15.12 2.78 4.06
N LEU A 219 -15.88 1.73 3.77
CA LEU A 219 -15.37 0.39 3.40
C LEU A 219 -14.53 -0.28 4.51
N SER A 220 -15.04 -0.27 5.76
CA SER A 220 -14.34 -0.84 6.92
C SER A 220 -13.96 -2.31 6.78
N ASP A 221 -14.73 -3.09 6.00
CA ASP A 221 -14.47 -4.50 5.74
C ASP A 221 -13.24 -4.71 4.85
N GLY A 222 -12.78 -3.63 4.19
CA GLY A 222 -11.55 -3.54 3.42
C GLY A 222 -10.34 -3.05 4.20
N SER A 223 -10.44 -2.90 5.52
CA SER A 223 -9.34 -2.43 6.36
C SER A 223 -8.11 -3.33 6.27
N SER A 224 -6.92 -2.73 6.34
CA SER A 224 -5.67 -3.46 6.50
C SER A 224 -5.61 -4.17 7.86
N PRO A 225 -4.63 -5.09 8.10
CA PRO A 225 -4.43 -5.71 9.40
C PRO A 225 -4.10 -4.70 10.51
N TYR A 226 -3.72 -3.48 10.12
CA TYR A 226 -3.46 -2.35 11.02
C TYR A 226 -4.61 -1.33 11.03
N GLY A 227 -5.75 -1.60 10.39
CA GLY A 227 -6.92 -0.71 10.44
C GLY A 227 -6.84 0.52 9.52
N VAL A 228 -5.90 0.54 8.58
CA VAL A 228 -5.80 1.58 7.53
C VAL A 228 -6.85 1.29 6.46
N LEU A 229 -7.65 2.29 6.09
CA LEU A 229 -8.77 2.12 5.14
C LEU A 229 -8.38 2.54 3.73
N ASN A 230 -9.13 2.01 2.76
CA ASN A 230 -9.03 2.34 1.34
C ASN A 230 -7.62 2.16 0.74
N MET A 231 -6.83 1.22 1.29
CA MET A 231 -5.53 0.85 0.71
C MET A 231 -5.68 0.09 -0.62
N SER A 232 -6.89 -0.31 -1.03
CA SER A 232 -7.18 -0.92 -2.32
C SER A 232 -8.35 -0.20 -3.00
N GLY A 233 -8.11 0.40 -4.16
CA GLY A 233 -9.09 1.20 -4.89
C GLY A 233 -9.22 2.62 -4.35
N ASN A 234 -10.38 3.24 -4.57
CA ASN A 234 -10.66 4.66 -4.34
C ASN A 234 -9.72 5.56 -5.16
N VAL A 235 -8.55 5.97 -4.67
CA VAL A 235 -7.52 6.63 -5.49
C VAL A 235 -6.17 5.94 -5.39
N LEU A 236 -5.40 6.01 -6.48
CA LEU A 236 -3.98 5.70 -6.48
C LEU A 236 -3.26 6.70 -5.57
N GLU A 237 -2.33 6.23 -4.75
CA GLU A 237 -1.70 7.07 -3.74
C GLU A 237 -0.22 7.32 -4.02
N TRP A 238 0.17 8.59 -4.08
CA TRP A 238 1.58 8.99 -4.19
C TRP A 238 2.40 8.53 -2.99
N VAL A 239 3.60 7.99 -3.25
CA VAL A 239 4.63 7.69 -2.24
C VAL A 239 5.92 8.46 -2.54
N THR A 240 6.89 8.47 -1.62
CA THR A 240 8.11 9.27 -1.80
C THR A 240 9.02 8.75 -2.91
N ASP A 241 9.00 7.45 -3.17
CA ASP A 241 9.97 6.74 -4.02
C ASP A 241 9.89 7.16 -5.50
N TRP A 242 11.07 7.26 -6.11
CA TRP A 242 11.17 7.28 -7.57
C TRP A 242 10.93 5.87 -8.13
N TYR A 243 10.13 5.76 -9.18
CA TYR A 243 9.81 4.48 -9.81
C TYR A 243 11.03 3.90 -10.54
N ARG A 244 11.20 2.59 -10.39
CA ARG A 244 12.05 1.74 -11.21
C ARG A 244 11.30 0.47 -11.57
N GLN A 245 11.65 -0.08 -12.72
CA GLN A 245 10.94 -1.20 -13.30
C GLN A 245 10.98 -2.43 -12.40
N ASN A 246 12.09 -2.71 -11.71
CA ASN A 246 12.18 -3.88 -10.84
C ASN A 246 12.58 -3.51 -9.41
N TYR A 247 12.08 -4.27 -8.43
CA TYR A 247 12.63 -4.24 -7.08
C TYR A 247 14.06 -4.79 -7.04
N CYS A 248 14.44 -5.72 -7.94
CA CYS A 248 15.79 -6.28 -7.98
C CYS A 248 16.87 -5.42 -8.64
N ASP A 249 16.55 -4.27 -9.23
CA ASP A 249 17.61 -3.32 -9.63
C ASP A 249 18.34 -2.75 -8.39
N PHE A 250 17.78 -2.99 -7.20
CA PHE A 250 18.39 -2.78 -5.90
C PHE A 250 19.18 -3.99 -5.38
N CYS A 251 18.98 -5.18 -5.95
CA CYS A 251 19.47 -6.45 -5.43
C CYS A 251 20.70 -6.98 -6.18
N ASP A 252 21.44 -6.09 -6.85
CA ASP A 252 22.69 -6.37 -7.59
C ASP A 252 22.49 -7.06 -8.95
N PRO A 253 23.04 -6.53 -10.04
CA PRO A 253 23.64 -7.34 -11.07
C PRO A 253 25.14 -7.33 -10.82
N GLU A 254 25.73 -8.47 -10.45
CA GLU A 254 27.14 -8.70 -10.77
C GLU A 254 27.33 -8.34 -12.26
N GLY A 255 27.99 -7.21 -12.54
CA GLY A 255 28.51 -6.88 -13.87
C GLY A 255 27.67 -6.03 -14.84
N ALA A 256 26.69 -5.23 -14.43
CA ALA A 256 26.10 -4.24 -15.34
C ALA A 256 26.80 -2.87 -15.24
N GLU A 257 27.69 -2.56 -16.19
CA GLU A 257 28.25 -1.20 -16.36
C GLU A 257 27.11 -0.19 -16.63
N PHE A 258 26.83 0.68 -15.65
CA PHE A 258 25.98 1.85 -15.89
C PHE A 258 26.84 3.04 -16.35
N THR A 259 26.60 3.48 -17.58
CA THR A 259 27.06 4.78 -18.08
C THR A 259 26.20 5.90 -17.48
N ASP A 260 26.56 6.35 -16.28
CA ASP A 260 25.88 7.45 -15.61
C ASP A 260 26.41 8.82 -16.07
N ILE A 261 25.62 9.49 -16.91
CA ILE A 261 25.69 10.93 -17.20
C ILE A 261 25.65 11.77 -15.90
N ALA A 262 25.12 11.20 -14.80
CA ALA A 262 25.15 11.80 -13.46
C ALA A 262 26.57 11.98 -12.90
N ASN A 263 27.51 11.08 -13.22
CA ASN A 263 28.91 11.20 -12.82
C ASN A 263 29.64 12.31 -13.61
N GLU A 264 29.25 12.55 -14.87
CA GLU A 264 29.85 13.59 -15.70
C GLU A 264 29.43 15.01 -15.26
N ILE A 265 28.19 15.15 -14.76
CA ILE A 265 27.67 16.40 -14.21
C ILE A 265 28.25 16.69 -12.81
N ALA A 266 28.42 15.66 -11.98
CA ALA A 266 28.97 15.80 -10.63
C ALA A 266 30.48 16.14 -10.60
N ASN A 267 31.22 15.74 -11.65
CA ASN A 267 32.69 15.86 -11.70
C ASN A 267 33.23 17.14 -12.37
N LYS A 268 32.38 18.12 -12.73
CA LYS A 268 32.86 19.45 -13.13
C LYS A 268 33.35 20.25 -11.92
N GLY A 269 34.55 19.92 -11.44
CA GLY A 269 35.30 20.80 -10.54
C GLY A 269 36.27 20.16 -9.54
N LYS A 270 36.43 18.83 -9.51
CA LYS A 270 37.38 18.19 -8.58
C LYS A 270 38.21 17.13 -9.29
N SER A 271 39.53 17.26 -9.21
CA SER A 271 40.45 16.23 -9.73
C SER A 271 40.28 14.93 -8.94
N PRO A 272 40.31 13.76 -9.58
CA PRO A 272 40.04 12.50 -8.90
C PRO A 272 41.27 12.07 -8.10
N GLU A 273 41.15 12.07 -6.77
CA GLU A 273 41.97 11.18 -5.94
C GLU A 273 41.33 9.79 -5.97
N ARG A 274 42.13 8.78 -6.34
CA ARG A 274 41.75 7.37 -6.32
C ARG A 274 41.33 6.96 -4.92
N ILE A 275 40.04 6.72 -4.72
CA ILE A 275 39.55 5.86 -3.65
C ILE A 275 39.33 4.48 -4.26
N SER A 276 40.02 3.51 -3.66
CA SER A 276 40.07 2.10 -4.03
C SER A 276 38.72 1.42 -4.02
N ASP A 277 38.55 0.50 -4.96
CA ASP A 277 37.43 -0.42 -5.14
C ASP A 277 36.96 -1.08 -3.84
N SER A 278 35.68 -0.88 -3.53
CA SER A 278 34.71 -1.84 -2.97
C SER A 278 33.61 -1.05 -2.27
N HIS A 279 32.36 -1.26 -2.69
CA HIS A 279 31.09 -1.24 -1.94
C HIS A 279 29.96 -0.84 -2.92
N PRO A 280 29.23 -1.81 -3.50
CA PRO A 280 28.00 -1.53 -4.25
C PRO A 280 26.94 -0.97 -3.29
N TYR A 281 26.20 0.06 -3.72
CA TYR A 281 25.03 0.56 -3.00
C TYR A 281 23.90 -0.47 -3.11
N ILE A 282 23.87 -1.38 -2.15
CA ILE A 282 22.71 -2.20 -1.80
C ILE A 282 21.82 -1.25 -0.99
N PRO A 283 20.60 -0.88 -1.41
CA PRO A 283 19.71 -0.18 -0.49
C PRO A 283 19.52 -1.09 0.72
N PRO A 284 19.59 -0.53 1.92
CA PRO A 284 19.47 -1.34 3.11
C PRO A 284 18.15 -2.11 3.03
N LYS A 285 18.20 -3.42 3.29
CA LYS A 285 16.99 -4.21 3.59
C LYS A 285 16.16 -3.56 4.70
N ASN A 286 16.76 -2.64 5.45
CA ASN A 286 16.16 -1.84 6.50
C ASN A 286 15.76 -0.45 5.96
N ASN A 287 14.46 -0.14 5.95
CA ASN A 287 13.91 1.15 5.56
C ASN A 287 14.29 1.61 4.14
N PRO A 288 14.01 0.81 3.09
CA PRO A 288 14.25 1.26 1.72
C PRO A 288 13.39 2.50 1.40
N GLY A 289 14.03 3.51 0.81
CA GLY A 289 13.39 4.74 0.31
C GLY A 289 13.46 4.90 -1.21
N GLY A 290 13.75 3.80 -1.91
CA GLY A 290 13.87 3.78 -3.37
C GLY A 290 15.14 4.45 -3.90
N PRO A 291 15.19 4.76 -5.20
CA PRO A 291 16.32 5.46 -5.81
C PRO A 291 16.32 6.93 -5.38
N THR A 292 17.48 7.58 -5.40
CA THR A 292 17.62 8.99 -5.03
C THR A 292 17.10 9.96 -6.11
N ALA A 293 17.01 9.51 -7.37
CA ALA A 293 16.50 10.28 -8.50
C ALA A 293 15.80 9.39 -9.54
N GLY A 294 14.91 10.00 -10.33
CA GLY A 294 14.21 9.34 -11.42
C GLY A 294 13.31 10.29 -12.19
N SER A 295 12.63 9.76 -13.20
CA SER A 295 11.68 10.55 -14.04
C SER A 295 10.23 10.39 -13.60
N PHE A 296 9.91 9.34 -12.86
CA PHE A 296 8.55 8.97 -12.47
C PHE A 296 8.48 8.69 -10.97
N LYS A 297 7.38 9.06 -10.34
CA LYS A 297 7.09 8.73 -8.93
C LYS A 297 6.14 7.54 -8.88
N VAL A 298 6.29 6.73 -7.84
CA VAL A 298 5.45 5.55 -7.62
C VAL A 298 4.07 5.99 -7.11
N LEU A 299 3.04 5.26 -7.54
CA LEU A 299 1.72 5.23 -6.90
C LEU A 299 1.31 3.81 -6.53
N ARG A 300 0.50 3.68 -5.48
CA ARG A 300 0.07 2.41 -4.89
C ARG A 300 -1.45 2.30 -4.75
N GLY A 301 -1.96 1.08 -4.55
CA GLY A 301 -3.35 0.81 -4.17
C GLY A 301 -4.36 0.60 -5.30
N GLY A 302 -4.04 1.05 -6.51
CA GLY A 302 -5.03 1.13 -7.58
C GLY A 302 -6.06 2.23 -7.30
N SER A 303 -7.10 2.33 -8.12
CA SER A 303 -8.11 3.39 -7.99
C SER A 303 -9.50 2.92 -8.37
N TRP A 304 -10.48 3.81 -8.27
CA TRP A 304 -11.85 3.57 -8.67
C TRP A 304 -11.99 3.10 -10.13
N GLU A 305 -11.08 3.46 -11.04
CA GLU A 305 -11.20 3.17 -12.47
C GLU A 305 -10.70 1.79 -12.89
N GLU A 306 -9.94 1.10 -12.02
CA GLU A 306 -9.29 -0.13 -12.42
C GLU A 306 -10.30 -1.26 -12.67
N GLU A 307 -10.37 -1.75 -13.92
CA GLU A 307 -11.36 -2.74 -14.35
C GLU A 307 -11.11 -4.16 -13.80
N SER A 308 -9.90 -4.42 -13.31
CA SER A 308 -9.52 -5.72 -12.75
C SER A 308 -9.05 -5.59 -11.30
N GLU A 309 -9.51 -6.54 -10.48
CA GLU A 309 -9.03 -6.79 -9.12
C GLU A 309 -7.51 -6.97 -9.04
N MET A 310 -6.89 -7.39 -10.15
CA MET A 310 -5.44 -7.56 -10.25
C MET A 310 -4.69 -6.24 -10.06
N LYS A 311 -5.32 -5.10 -10.32
CA LYS A 311 -4.69 -3.77 -10.20
C LYS A 311 -5.01 -3.04 -8.90
N ILE A 312 -5.73 -3.70 -7.97
CA ILE A 312 -5.96 -3.20 -6.62
C ILE A 312 -5.33 -4.11 -5.55
N ARG A 313 -4.42 -5.00 -5.95
CA ARG A 313 -3.59 -5.77 -5.00
C ARG A 313 -2.67 -4.84 -4.22
N ALA A 314 -2.34 -5.22 -2.99
CA ALA A 314 -1.39 -4.45 -2.18
C ALA A 314 0.01 -4.33 -2.81
N SER A 315 0.41 -5.31 -3.64
CA SER A 315 1.69 -5.28 -4.35
C SER A 315 1.66 -4.47 -5.65
N PHE A 316 0.49 -4.13 -6.21
CA PHE A 316 0.36 -3.49 -7.53
C PHE A 316 0.96 -2.08 -7.61
N ARG A 317 1.95 -1.90 -8.50
CA ARG A 317 2.71 -0.64 -8.64
C ARG A 317 2.29 0.11 -9.89
N TYR A 318 2.01 1.39 -9.74
CA TYR A 318 1.81 2.31 -10.84
C TYR A 318 2.82 3.45 -10.79
N TRP A 319 2.93 4.22 -11.86
CA TRP A 319 3.88 5.32 -11.92
C TRP A 319 3.41 6.42 -12.86
N LEU A 320 3.72 7.65 -12.50
CA LEU A 320 3.42 8.84 -13.29
C LEU A 320 4.54 9.86 -13.14
N VAL A 321 4.60 10.83 -14.06
CA VAL A 321 5.50 11.96 -13.86
C VAL A 321 5.03 12.77 -12.65
N PRO A 322 5.92 13.34 -11.83
CA PRO A 322 5.52 13.99 -10.57
C PRO A 322 4.61 15.21 -10.76
N MET A 323 4.54 15.75 -11.98
CA MET A 323 3.66 16.87 -12.36
C MET A 323 2.26 16.42 -12.81
N ASP A 324 2.00 15.12 -12.96
CA ASP A 324 0.67 14.64 -13.34
C ASP A 324 -0.34 14.84 -12.22
N ARG A 325 -1.59 15.13 -12.61
CA ARG A 325 -2.73 15.40 -11.73
C ARG A 325 -3.95 14.70 -12.30
N ARG A 326 -4.15 13.44 -11.95
CA ARG A 326 -5.27 12.65 -12.48
C ARG A 326 -6.39 12.55 -11.45
N ASN A 327 -7.60 12.35 -11.94
CA ASN A 327 -8.82 12.28 -11.14
C ASN A 327 -8.99 10.99 -10.36
N ASN A 328 -8.08 10.06 -10.57
CA ASN A 328 -7.95 8.82 -9.84
C ASN A 328 -6.68 8.77 -8.98
N THR A 329 -5.97 9.89 -8.81
CA THR A 329 -4.74 9.96 -7.99
C THR A 329 -4.92 10.93 -6.83
N GLY A 330 -4.58 10.48 -5.62
CA GLY A 330 -4.48 11.26 -4.39
C GLY A 330 -3.29 10.79 -3.57
N PHE A 331 -3.39 10.85 -2.24
CA PHE A 331 -2.29 10.49 -1.34
C PHE A 331 -2.73 10.39 0.12
N ARG A 332 -1.84 9.86 0.95
CA ARG A 332 -1.89 9.92 2.41
C ARG A 332 -0.52 10.27 2.98
N CYS A 333 -0.45 10.75 4.22
CA CYS A 333 0.82 11.07 4.85
C CYS A 333 1.29 9.97 5.82
N ALA A 334 2.57 10.03 6.18
CA ALA A 334 3.24 9.20 7.17
C ALA A 334 4.15 10.05 8.06
N LYS A 335 4.66 9.48 9.15
CA LYS A 335 5.57 10.12 10.09
C LYS A 335 6.65 9.16 10.53
#